data_AF-A0A7V4ZX15-F1
#
_entry.id   AF-A0A7V4ZX15-F1
#
_cell.length_a   1.000
_cell.length_b   1.000
_cell.length_c   1.000
_cell.angle_alpha   90.00
_cell.angle_beta   90.00
_cell.angle_gamma   90.00
#
_symmetry.space_group_name_H-M   'P 1'
#
loop_
_entity.id
_entity.type
_entity.pdbx_description
1 polymer ?
#
loop_
_entity_poly.entity_id
_entity_poly.type
_entity_poly.pdbx_seq_one_letter_code
_entity_poly.pdbx_strand_id
1 'polypeptide(L)'
;KVPGTGELVIGYEPRWAIGPGKVPPRPDYIEFVSREIKKSAPLDREPDVVYGGGLKVENAKSIGGVRSIDGGLVALTRFTPPLEFSPEGLAEIVDRYLEGIA
;
A
#
# COMPACT_ATOMS: atom_id res chain seq x y z
N LYS A 1 7.98 -10.57 -6.70
CA LYS A 1 8.88 -10.64 -5.52
C LYS A 1 7.99 -10.88 -4.31
N VAL A 2 8.35 -11.77 -3.38
CA VAL A 2 7.65 -11.88 -2.10
C VAL A 2 8.22 -10.79 -1.19
N PRO A 3 7.42 -9.82 -0.70
CA PRO A 3 7.91 -8.79 0.22
C PRO A 3 8.40 -9.42 1.53
N GLY A 4 9.43 -8.86 2.15
CA GLY A 4 9.89 -9.31 3.47
C GLY A 4 10.94 -10.43 3.44
N THR A 5 11.58 -10.70 2.31
CA THR A 5 12.80 -11.54 2.25
C THR A 5 14.05 -10.78 2.69
N GLY A 6 13.91 -9.55 3.19
CA GLY A 6 14.99 -8.73 3.69
C GLY A 6 14.64 -8.05 5.01
N GLU A 7 15.65 -7.70 5.81
CA GLU A 7 15.52 -7.23 7.20
C GLU A 7 14.73 -5.92 7.41
N LEU A 8 14.32 -5.22 6.33
CA LEU A 8 13.63 -3.94 6.38
C LEU A 8 12.62 -3.80 5.24
N VAL A 9 11.41 -3.36 5.59
CA VAL A 9 10.33 -2.93 4.70
C VAL A 9 9.91 -1.52 5.10
N ILE A 10 9.75 -0.60 4.14
CA ILE A 10 9.37 0.80 4.40
C ILE A 10 7.89 1.00 4.08
N GLY A 11 7.11 1.46 5.06
CA GLY A 11 5.72 1.87 4.87
C GLY A 11 5.60 3.31 4.42
N TYR A 12 5.17 3.55 3.18
CA TYR A 12 4.80 4.88 2.70
C TYR A 12 3.36 5.22 3.14
N GLU A 13 3.25 6.13 4.11
CA GLU A 13 1.98 6.59 4.68
C GLU A 13 1.81 8.12 4.49
N PRO A 14 1.17 8.55 3.38
CA PRO A 14 0.85 9.96 3.20
C PRO A 14 -0.14 10.41 4.27
N ARG A 15 0.32 11.18 5.27
CA ARG A 15 -0.48 11.60 6.44
C ARG A 15 -1.86 12.18 6.11
N TRP A 16 -1.98 12.88 4.98
CA TRP A 16 -3.23 13.47 4.53
C TRP A 16 -4.26 12.47 3.99
N ALA A 17 -3.82 11.24 3.68
CA ALA A 17 -4.64 10.14 3.16
C ALA A 17 -5.09 9.14 4.25
N ILE A 18 -4.60 9.26 5.48
CA ILE A 18 -4.86 8.27 6.54
C ILE A 18 -6.24 8.50 7.17
N GLY A 19 -7.09 7.47 7.13
CA GLY A 19 -8.38 7.41 7.83
C GLY A 19 -9.61 7.76 6.98
N PRO A 20 -10.82 7.65 7.57
CA PRO A 20 -12.08 7.89 6.86
C PRO A 20 -12.22 9.33 6.32
N GLY A 21 -12.87 9.46 5.16
CA GLY A 21 -13.13 10.77 4.53
C GLY A 21 -11.90 11.46 3.92
N LYS A 22 -10.73 10.81 3.91
CA LYS A 22 -9.54 11.30 3.24
C LYS A 22 -9.49 10.88 1.78
N VAL A 23 -8.78 11.66 0.97
CA VAL A 23 -8.51 11.37 -0.43
C VAL A 23 -7.12 10.75 -0.51
N PRO A 24 -6.95 9.51 -1.00
CA PRO A 24 -5.63 8.94 -1.25
C PRO A 24 -4.93 9.58 -2.45
N PRO A 25 -3.59 9.59 -2.52
CA PRO A 25 -2.88 9.92 -3.76
C PRO A 25 -3.25 8.99 -4.89
N ARG A 26 -3.16 9.52 -6.11
CA ARG A 26 -3.30 8.74 -7.34
C ARG A 26 -2.08 7.81 -7.54
N PRO A 27 -2.22 6.74 -8.35
CA PRO A 27 -1.15 5.77 -8.60
C PRO A 27 0.17 6.37 -9.10
N ASP A 28 0.12 7.41 -9.95
CA ASP A 28 1.28 8.13 -10.47
C ASP A 28 2.12 8.78 -9.36
N TYR A 29 1.46 9.39 -8.37
CA TYR A 29 2.14 9.99 -7.22
C TYR A 29 2.70 8.93 -6.27
N ILE A 30 1.98 7.82 -6.08
CA ILE A 30 2.48 6.67 -5.30
C ILE A 30 3.72 6.09 -5.96
N GLU A 31 3.73 5.95 -7.30
CA GLU A 31 4.89 5.49 -8.07
C GLU A 31 6.08 6.43 -7.90
N PHE A 32 5.87 7.74 -8.03
CA PHE A 32 6.92 8.74 -7.81
C PHE A 32 7.55 8.60 -6.42
N VAL A 33 6.75 8.62 -5.34
CA VAL A 33 7.29 8.60 -3.98
C VAL A 33 7.99 7.28 -3.66
N SER A 34 7.42 6.14 -4.06
CA SER A 34 8.05 4.83 -3.82
C SER A 34 9.39 4.67 -4.55
N ARG A 35 9.52 5.21 -5.77
CA ARG A 35 10.80 5.26 -6.49
C ARG A 35 11.82 6.16 -5.80
N GLU A 36 11.40 7.32 -5.30
CA GLU A 36 12.30 8.23 -4.57
C GLU A 36 12.76 7.62 -3.24
N ILE A 37 11.89 6.90 -2.52
CA ILE A 37 12.27 6.14 -1.31
C ILE A 37 13.32 5.09 -1.66
N LYS A 38 13.05 4.26 -2.68
CA LYS A 38 13.96 3.19 -3.13
C LYS A 38 15.34 3.72 -3.53
N LYS A 39 15.38 4.87 -4.20
CA LYS A 39 16.61 5.55 -4.64
C LYS A 39 17.38 6.22 -3.51
N SER A 40 16.67 6.77 -2.52
CA SER A 40 17.28 7.63 -1.48
C SER A 40 17.60 6.88 -0.19
N ALA A 41 17.10 5.66 -0.02
CA ALA A 41 17.38 4.85 1.15
C ALA A 41 18.89 4.54 1.23
N PRO A 42 19.56 4.84 2.37
CA PRO A 42 20.99 4.59 2.54
C PRO A 42 21.24 3.11 2.89
N LEU A 43 20.90 2.21 1.98
CA LEU A 43 20.97 0.76 2.16
C LEU A 43 21.77 0.14 1.01
N ASP A 44 22.49 -0.95 1.29
CA ASP A 44 23.27 -1.70 0.28
C ASP A 44 22.39 -2.42 -0.75
N ARG A 45 21.08 -2.48 -0.51
CA ARG A 45 20.07 -3.05 -1.40
C ARG A 45 18.82 -2.18 -1.42
N GLU A 46 18.10 -2.22 -2.54
CA GLU A 46 16.80 -1.56 -2.64
C GLU A 46 15.82 -2.15 -1.61
N PRO A 47 15.18 -1.33 -0.75
CA PRO A 47 14.19 -1.81 0.21
C PRO A 47 12.88 -2.16 -0.49
N ASP A 48 12.12 -3.07 0.12
CA ASP A 48 10.71 -3.23 -0.22
C ASP A 48 9.92 -2.03 0.32
N VAL A 49 9.00 -1.49 -0.49
CA VAL A 49 8.15 -0.36 -0.12
C VAL A 49 6.69 -0.78 -0.17
N VAL A 50 5.99 -0.67 0.96
CA VAL A 50 4.54 -0.96 1.05
C VAL A 50 3.73 0.32 1.17
N TYR A 51 2.51 0.31 0.66
CA TYR A 51 1.60 1.45 0.74
C TYR A 51 0.63 1.34 1.93
N GLY A 52 0.62 2.34 2.81
CA GLY A 52 -0.29 2.42 3.96
C GLY A 52 -1.25 3.62 3.96
N GLY A 53 -1.38 4.32 2.82
CA GLY A 53 -2.22 5.53 2.71
C GLY A 53 -3.73 5.31 2.57
N GLY A 54 -4.30 4.31 3.26
CA GLY A 54 -5.72 3.95 3.12
C GLY A 54 -5.98 2.99 1.95
N LEU A 55 -5.22 1.89 1.90
CA LEU A 55 -5.47 0.77 1.00
C LEU A 55 -6.80 0.08 1.37
N LYS A 56 -7.69 -0.07 0.38
CA LYS A 56 -9.07 -0.56 0.54
C LYS A 56 -9.57 -1.18 -0.77
N VAL A 57 -10.68 -1.90 -0.71
CA VAL A 57 -11.24 -2.67 -1.84
C VAL A 57 -11.35 -1.84 -3.13
N GLU A 58 -11.77 -0.57 -3.03
CA GLU A 58 -12.02 0.28 -4.19
C GLU A 58 -10.74 0.73 -4.91
N ASN A 59 -9.62 0.84 -4.19
CA ASN A 59 -8.34 1.29 -4.76
C ASN A 59 -7.29 0.18 -4.86
N ALA A 60 -7.52 -0.98 -4.24
CA ALA A 60 -6.54 -2.06 -4.13
C ALA A 60 -5.98 -2.50 -5.48
N LYS A 61 -6.84 -2.75 -6.47
CA LYS A 61 -6.41 -3.11 -7.83
C LYS A 61 -5.53 -2.06 -8.48
N SER A 62 -5.91 -0.79 -8.35
CA SER A 62 -5.16 0.31 -8.95
C SER A 62 -3.80 0.49 -8.29
N ILE A 63 -3.70 0.25 -6.98
CA ILE A 63 -2.44 0.33 -6.23
C ILE A 63 -1.57 -0.90 -6.50
N GLY A 64 -2.16 -2.10 -6.61
CA GLY A 64 -1.43 -3.32 -6.97
C GLY A 64 -0.77 -3.27 -8.34
N GLY A 65 -1.29 -2.43 -9.26
CA GLY A 65 -0.66 -2.15 -10.55
C GLY A 65 0.50 -1.16 -10.51
N VAL A 66 0.82 -0.56 -9.35
CA VAL A 66 1.96 0.35 -9.20
C VAL A 66 3.24 -0.46 -9.07
N ARG A 67 4.03 -0.55 -10.16
CA ARG A 67 5.21 -1.43 -10.26
C ARG A 67 6.31 -1.21 -9.22
N SER A 68 6.40 -0.02 -8.63
CA SER A 68 7.40 0.32 -7.60
C SER A 68 6.90 0.10 -6.16
N ILE A 69 5.65 -0.33 -5.97
CA ILE A 69 5.13 -0.74 -4.68
C ILE A 69 5.23 -2.27 -4.59
N ASP A 70 5.77 -2.74 -3.48
CA ASP A 70 5.99 -4.17 -3.24
C ASP A 70 4.84 -4.79 -2.43
N GLY A 71 3.99 -4.00 -1.78
CA GLY A 71 2.85 -4.53 -1.03
C GLY A 71 1.94 -3.47 -0.39
N GLY A 72 1.07 -3.93 0.49
CA GLY A 72 0.13 -3.09 1.24
C GLY A 72 0.34 -3.17 2.75
N LEU A 73 0.05 -2.07 3.45
CA LEU A 73 -0.06 -2.00 4.91
C LEU A 73 -1.50 -1.61 5.26
N VAL A 74 -2.27 -2.56 5.78
CA VAL A 74 -3.71 -2.39 6.01
C VAL A 74 -4.00 -2.37 7.51
N ALA A 75 -4.71 -1.34 7.97
CA ALA A 75 -5.16 -1.23 9.35
C ALA A 75 -6.68 -1.44 9.48
N LEU A 76 -7.48 -0.71 8.69
CA LEU A 76 -8.94 -0.87 8.64
C LEU A 76 -9.31 -1.58 7.34
N THR A 77 -10.30 -2.47 7.41
CA THR A 77 -10.92 -3.10 6.25
C THR A 77 -12.27 -2.48 5.92
N ARG A 78 -12.85 -1.73 6.87
CA ARG A 78 -14.06 -0.93 6.67
C ARG A 78 -13.88 0.52 7.09
N PHE A 79 -14.16 1.42 6.16
CA PHE A 79 -14.02 2.87 6.34
C PHE A 79 -15.36 3.58 6.65
N THR A 80 -16.45 2.82 6.74
CA THR A 80 -17.78 3.29 7.14
C THR A 80 -18.16 2.73 8.52
N PRO A 81 -18.76 3.54 9.43
CA PRO A 81 -19.07 3.11 10.79
C PRO A 81 -19.90 1.82 10.93
N PRO A 82 -19.71 1.04 12.01
CA PRO A 82 -18.48 1.03 12.83
C PRO A 82 -17.22 0.80 11.99
N LEU A 83 -16.19 1.60 12.25
CA LEU A 83 -14.87 1.40 11.66
C LEU A 83 -14.29 0.11 12.22
N GLU A 84 -13.83 -0.79 11.35
CA GLU A 84 -13.39 -2.11 11.78
C GLU A 84 -12.27 -2.68 10.90
N PHE A 85 -11.64 -3.69 11.48
CA PHE A 85 -10.81 -4.66 10.80
C PHE A 85 -11.50 -6.03 10.87
N SER A 86 -11.48 -6.77 9.77
CA SER A 86 -11.96 -8.15 9.69
C SER A 86 -11.04 -8.99 8.79
N PRO A 87 -10.79 -10.27 9.09
CA PRO A 87 -10.03 -11.16 8.22
C PRO A 87 -10.61 -11.25 6.80
N GLU A 88 -11.94 -11.28 6.67
CA GLU A 88 -12.64 -11.38 5.39
C GLU A 88 -12.44 -10.12 4.54
N GLY A 89 -12.53 -8.94 5.16
CA GLY A 89 -12.29 -7.68 4.47
C GLY A 89 -10.82 -7.52 4.07
N LEU A 90 -9.88 -8.05 4.86
CA LEU A 90 -8.47 -8.08 4.48
C LEU A 90 -8.25 -9.02 3.29
N ALA A 91 -8.87 -10.21 3.30
CA ALA A 91 -8.80 -11.15 2.18
C ALA A 91 -9.31 -10.52 0.87
N GLU A 92 -10.43 -9.81 0.92
CA GLU A 92 -10.97 -9.09 -0.24
C GLU A 92 -10.01 -8.00 -0.75
N ILE A 93 -9.39 -7.22 0.15
CA ILE A 93 -8.37 -6.23 -0.22
C ILE A 93 -7.18 -6.91 -0.90
N VAL A 94 -6.71 -8.04 -0.37
CA VAL A 94 -5.60 -8.81 -0.94
C VAL A 94 -5.96 -9.33 -2.32
N ASP A 95 -7.11 -9.97 -2.51
CA ASP A 95 -7.54 -10.50 -3.81
C ASP A 95 -7.58 -9.39 -4.87
N ARG A 96 -8.19 -8.25 -4.52
CA ARG A 96 -8.29 -7.08 -5.40
C ARG A 96 -6.93 -6.46 -5.69
N TYR A 97 -6.01 -6.46 -4.73
CA TYR A 97 -4.63 -6.02 -4.93
C TYR A 97 -3.90 -6.93 -5.90
N LEU A 98 -4.01 -8.25 -5.73
CA LEU A 98 -3.37 -9.25 -6.59
C LEU A 98 -3.86 -9.17 -8.04
N GLU A 99 -5.13 -8.82 -8.29
CA GLU A 99 -5.63 -8.55 -9.65
C GLU A 99 -4.89 -7.41 -10.38
N GLY A 100 -4.25 -6.50 -9.64
CA GLY A 100 -3.46 -5.41 -10.19
C GLY A 100 -2.04 -5.81 -10.57
N ILE A 101 -1.53 -6.91 -10.00
CA ILE A 101 -0.17 -7.41 -10.22
C ILE A 101 -0.20 -8.26 -11.49
N ALA A 102 0.15 -7.65 -12.63
CA ALA A 102 0.38 -8.34 -13.90
C ALA A 102 1.85 -8.75 -14.06
#